data_AF-A0A8H3XZP7-F1
#
_entry.id   AF-A0A8H3XZP7-F1
#
_cell.length_a   1.000
_cell.length_b   1.000
_cell.length_c   1.000
_cell.angle_alpha   90.00
_cell.angle_beta   90.00
_cell.angle_gamma   90.00
#
_symmetry.space_group_name_H-M   'P 1'
#
loop_
_entity.id
_entity.type
_entity.pdbx_description
1 polymer ?
#
loop_
_entity_poly.entity_id
_entity_poly.type
_entity_poly.pdbx_seq_one_letter_code
_entity_poly.pdbx_strand_id
1 'polypeptide(L)'
;MSTPQCFPYDPDIVTPFGYRPSIVAGVIFMVLFAGLFAVHVWQAFKYKNLWLGLAFSLGAFGEFTGWLARTVAWRCPYSVRLLEMQLAALIMAPAFTTAGIYGVLGLLISIVGQDKSPLTPRQYLIIFMTVDFWSLLLQAVGGGVAGAAFSAHTSYWPGTYTMVAGIIWQLVSTCVFTTLLEYVIYRAVYQIMQNPALRKITSSLMIACTCMVARGIYRSMELMNGWEGYLFTHEIYAIILDALVMFIASLALAVWNPAVLLKEARRHRSTELVQLRGGESQDAKKGHHQYQPVHEDPNSGLMG
;
A
#
# COMPACT_ATOMS: atom_id res chain seq x y z
N MET A 1 9.34 7.88 42.67
CA MET A 1 8.85 9.20 42.24
C MET A 1 8.61 9.12 40.75
N SER A 2 7.41 9.44 40.27
CA SER A 2 7.14 9.50 38.82
C SER A 2 7.90 10.69 38.22
N THR A 3 8.74 10.43 37.23
CA THR A 3 9.43 11.50 36.50
C THR A 3 8.42 12.33 35.71
N PRO A 4 8.51 13.67 35.75
CA PRO A 4 7.69 14.53 34.89
C PRO A 4 7.85 14.15 33.41
N GLN A 5 6.76 14.19 32.64
CA GLN A 5 6.76 13.75 31.23
C GLN A 5 7.76 14.49 30.33
N CYS A 6 8.07 15.75 30.63
CA CYS A 6 9.04 16.58 29.94
C CYS A 6 10.23 16.96 30.85
N PHE A 7 10.79 15.96 31.53
CA PHE A 7 12.04 16.09 32.28
C PHE A 7 13.27 15.99 31.34
N PRO A 8 14.37 16.71 31.60
CA PRO A 8 15.61 16.56 30.84
C PRO A 8 16.09 15.11 30.81
N TYR A 9 16.69 14.68 29.70
CA TYR A 9 17.15 13.31 29.58
C TYR A 9 18.26 13.00 30.60
N ASP A 10 18.03 11.95 31.37
CA ASP A 10 18.91 11.34 32.35
C ASP A 10 19.15 9.87 31.96
N PRO A 11 20.41 9.43 31.74
CA PRO A 11 20.73 8.06 31.34
C PRO A 11 20.43 7.02 32.43
N ASP A 12 20.33 7.40 33.69
CA ASP A 12 20.06 6.48 34.81
C ASP A 12 18.57 6.12 34.93
N ILE A 13 17.70 6.83 34.19
CA ILE A 13 16.26 6.64 34.20
C ILE A 13 15.81 6.02 32.87
N VAL A 14 15.22 4.83 32.94
CA VAL A 14 14.67 4.14 31.77
C VAL A 14 13.50 4.95 31.20
N THR A 15 13.61 5.31 29.91
CA THR A 15 12.53 5.97 29.18
C THR A 15 11.53 4.94 28.65
N PRO A 16 10.28 5.31 28.34
CA PRO A 16 9.33 4.43 27.66
C PRO A 16 9.83 3.85 26.33
N PHE A 17 10.77 4.53 25.67
CA PHE A 17 11.41 4.07 24.44
C PHE A 17 12.56 3.07 24.71
N GLY A 18 13.09 3.02 25.94
CA GLY A 18 14.32 2.32 26.29
C GLY A 18 15.61 3.06 25.89
N TYR A 19 15.50 4.18 25.18
CA TYR A 19 16.62 5.02 24.73
C TYR A 19 16.13 6.45 24.51
N ARG A 20 17.04 7.41 24.33
CA ARG A 20 16.67 8.75 23.87
C ARG A 20 16.50 8.75 22.34
N PRO A 21 15.30 9.02 21.77
CA PRO A 21 15.10 9.02 20.32
C PRO A 21 16.04 9.98 19.59
N SER A 22 16.57 9.61 18.42
CA SER A 22 17.42 10.50 17.63
C SER A 22 16.62 11.65 17.00
N ILE A 23 17.01 12.89 17.34
CA ILE A 23 16.41 14.08 16.72
C ILE A 23 16.68 14.16 15.21
N VAL A 24 17.86 13.71 14.78
CA VAL A 24 18.27 13.78 13.37
C VAL A 24 17.39 12.84 12.54
N ALA A 25 17.24 11.59 12.99
CA ALA A 25 16.37 10.63 12.32
C ALA A 25 14.91 11.09 12.35
N GLY A 26 14.44 11.57 13.51
CA GLY A 26 13.09 12.12 13.67
C GLY A 26 12.77 13.21 12.63
N VAL A 27 13.62 14.23 12.54
CA VAL A 27 13.42 15.37 11.63
C VAL A 27 13.49 14.93 10.16
N ILE A 28 14.43 14.07 9.78
CA ILE A 28 14.57 13.60 8.39
C ILE A 28 13.27 12.92 7.94
N PHE A 29 12.80 11.89 8.65
CA PHE A 29 11.62 11.14 8.23
C PHE A 29 10.35 11.97 8.36
N MET A 30 10.25 12.85 9.37
CA MET A 30 9.14 13.81 9.47
C MET A 30 9.05 14.69 8.22
N VAL A 31 10.15 15.28 7.77
CA VAL A 31 10.17 16.14 6.56
C VAL A 31 9.87 15.32 5.29
N LEU A 32 10.45 14.12 5.17
CA LEU A 32 10.21 13.24 4.03
C LEU A 32 8.74 12.84 3.89
N PHE A 33 8.10 12.42 5.00
CA PHE A 33 6.68 12.05 4.98
C PHE A 33 5.76 13.27 4.85
N ALA A 34 6.13 14.44 5.39
CA ALA A 34 5.41 15.68 5.12
C ALA A 34 5.43 16.04 3.63
N GLY A 35 6.58 15.88 2.98
CA GLY A 35 6.72 16.06 1.53
C GLY A 35 5.86 15.07 0.74
N LEU A 36 5.89 13.78 1.10
CA LEU A 36 5.04 12.76 0.46
C LEU A 36 3.55 13.04 0.66
N PHE A 37 3.15 13.46 1.85
CA PHE A 37 1.77 13.87 2.13
C PHE A 37 1.35 15.02 1.21
N ALA A 38 2.16 16.08 1.11
CA ALA A 38 1.89 17.19 0.20
C ALA A 38 1.79 16.75 -1.27
N VAL A 39 2.67 15.84 -1.71
CA VAL A 39 2.63 15.27 -3.07
C VAL A 39 1.34 14.49 -3.30
N HIS A 40 0.97 13.56 -2.41
CA HIS A 40 -0.26 12.77 -2.57
C HIS A 40 -1.52 13.64 -2.58
N VAL A 41 -1.58 14.67 -1.71
CA VAL A 41 -2.68 15.64 -1.69
C VAL A 41 -2.75 16.42 -3.00
N TRP A 42 -1.62 16.96 -3.46
CA TRP A 42 -1.54 17.67 -4.73
C TRP A 42 -1.98 16.79 -5.91
N GLN A 43 -1.51 15.53 -5.94
CA GLN A 43 -1.88 14.55 -6.95
C GLN A 43 -3.39 14.23 -6.92
N ALA A 44 -3.98 14.09 -5.74
CA ALA A 44 -5.42 13.85 -5.56
C ALA A 44 -6.26 14.92 -6.26
N PHE A 45 -5.93 16.20 -6.04
CA PHE A 45 -6.63 17.33 -6.65
C PHE A 45 -6.30 17.50 -8.13
N LYS A 46 -5.02 17.39 -8.50
CA LYS A 46 -4.57 17.59 -9.89
C LYS A 46 -5.18 16.58 -10.85
N TYR A 47 -5.26 15.31 -10.43
CA TYR A 47 -5.74 14.22 -11.28
C TYR A 47 -7.19 13.81 -11.01
N LYS A 48 -7.89 14.51 -10.10
CA LYS A 48 -9.31 14.32 -9.76
C LYS A 48 -9.66 12.89 -9.35
N ASN A 49 -8.70 12.15 -8.79
CA ASN A 49 -8.93 10.82 -8.23
C ASN A 49 -8.89 10.91 -6.70
N LEU A 50 -9.96 11.46 -6.13
CA LEU A 50 -10.02 11.78 -4.70
C LEU A 50 -9.97 10.55 -3.82
N TRP A 51 -10.51 9.41 -4.26
CA TRP A 51 -10.54 8.19 -3.43
C TRP A 51 -9.13 7.60 -3.24
N LEU A 52 -8.38 7.36 -4.34
CA LEU A 52 -7.00 6.90 -4.23
C LEU A 52 -6.09 7.95 -3.58
N GLY A 53 -6.29 9.22 -3.96
CA GLY A 53 -5.55 10.33 -3.39
C GLY A 53 -5.73 10.44 -1.88
N LEU A 54 -6.96 10.28 -1.38
CA LEU A 54 -7.25 10.31 0.05
C LEU A 54 -6.59 9.13 0.78
N ALA A 55 -6.67 7.91 0.24
CA ALA A 55 -6.05 6.73 0.84
C ALA A 55 -4.53 6.91 1.02
N PHE A 56 -3.82 7.29 -0.04
CA PHE A 56 -2.37 7.51 0.05
C PHE A 56 -1.99 8.74 0.90
N SER A 57 -2.81 9.80 0.86
CA SER A 57 -2.59 10.98 1.71
C SER A 57 -2.75 10.66 3.19
N LEU A 58 -3.78 9.91 3.58
CA LEU A 58 -3.98 9.49 4.98
C LEU A 58 -2.85 8.58 5.46
N GLY A 59 -2.36 7.69 4.58
CA GLY A 59 -1.19 6.87 4.88
C GLY A 59 0.05 7.71 5.14
N ALA A 60 0.39 8.63 4.24
CA ALA A 60 1.54 9.53 4.42
C ALA A 60 1.39 10.47 5.62
N PHE A 61 0.16 10.91 5.92
CA PHE A 61 -0.13 11.75 7.08
C PHE A 61 0.08 11.01 8.41
N GLY A 62 -0.33 9.73 8.48
CA GLY A 62 -0.08 8.91 9.66
C GLY A 62 1.42 8.66 9.88
N GLU A 63 2.19 8.40 8.82
CA GLU A 63 3.65 8.30 8.91
C GLU A 63 4.25 9.62 9.42
N PHE A 64 3.88 10.76 8.81
CA PHE A 64 4.30 12.08 9.27
C PHE A 64 4.00 12.30 10.76
N THR A 65 2.79 11.97 11.21
CA THR A 65 2.36 12.15 12.60
C THR A 65 3.18 11.28 13.55
N GLY A 66 3.50 10.04 13.16
CA GLY A 66 4.34 9.16 13.95
C GLY A 66 5.76 9.70 14.13
N TRP A 67 6.38 10.17 13.04
CA TRP A 67 7.72 10.75 13.07
C TRP A 67 7.76 12.13 13.75
N LEU A 68 6.68 12.91 13.67
CA LEU A 68 6.52 14.13 14.44
C LEU A 68 6.47 13.84 15.95
N ALA A 69 5.62 12.89 16.38
CA ALA A 69 5.52 12.50 17.79
C ALA A 69 6.88 12.04 18.33
N ARG A 70 7.61 11.24 17.55
CA ARG A 70 8.98 10.82 17.86
C ARG A 70 9.96 11.99 18.00
N THR A 71 9.88 12.95 17.09
CA THR A 71 10.75 14.15 17.11
C THR A 71 10.49 14.99 18.35
N VAL A 72 9.22 15.14 18.75
CA VAL A 72 8.85 15.83 20.00
C VAL A 72 9.30 15.03 21.23
N ALA A 73 9.28 13.69 21.16
CA ALA A 73 9.76 12.82 22.23
C ALA A 73 11.25 12.99 22.54
N TRP A 74 12.07 13.52 21.62
CA TRP A 74 13.45 13.88 21.95
C TRP A 74 13.55 14.96 23.05
N ARG A 75 12.60 15.90 23.11
CA ARG A 75 12.50 16.92 24.18
C ARG A 75 11.83 16.38 25.44
N CYS A 76 10.84 15.51 25.27
CA CYS A 76 10.06 14.93 26.36
C CYS A 76 10.16 13.39 26.34
N PRO A 77 11.35 12.83 26.66
CA PRO A 77 11.65 11.42 26.44
C PRO A 77 10.86 10.48 27.36
N TYR A 78 10.33 10.99 28.48
CA TYR A 78 9.58 10.21 29.47
C TYR A 78 8.05 10.22 29.23
N SER A 79 7.58 10.82 28.13
CA SER A 79 6.15 10.90 27.83
C SER A 79 5.65 9.62 27.14
N VAL A 80 4.91 8.79 27.90
CA VAL A 80 4.21 7.61 27.36
C VAL A 80 3.21 8.02 26.28
N ARG A 81 2.58 9.20 26.40
CA ARG A 81 1.63 9.70 25.39
C ARG A 81 2.27 9.93 24.03
N LEU A 82 3.52 10.41 23.99
CA LEU A 82 4.23 10.60 22.71
C LEU A 82 4.62 9.26 22.09
N LEU A 83 4.97 8.26 22.91
CA LEU A 83 5.18 6.89 22.45
C LEU A 83 3.88 6.30 21.88
N GLU A 84 2.76 6.41 22.59
CA GLU A 84 1.45 5.94 22.14
C GLU A 84 1.02 6.62 20.84
N MET A 85 1.19 7.94 20.74
CA MET A 85 0.92 8.69 19.49
C MET A 85 1.78 8.17 18.34
N GLN A 86 3.08 7.94 18.57
CA GLN A 86 3.96 7.37 17.55
C GLN A 86 3.47 5.99 17.12
N LEU A 87 3.26 5.07 18.06
CA LEU A 87 2.86 3.69 17.76
C LEU A 87 1.52 3.65 17.05
N ALA A 88 0.50 4.37 17.55
CA ALA A 88 -0.82 4.40 16.94
C ALA A 88 -0.78 4.95 15.50
N ALA A 89 -0.07 6.06 15.28
CA ALA A 89 0.02 6.66 13.95
C ALA A 89 0.75 5.75 12.95
N LEU A 90 1.89 5.16 13.36
CA LEU A 90 2.67 4.24 12.52
C LEU A 90 1.96 2.90 12.29
N ILE A 91 1.05 2.49 13.16
CA ILE A 91 0.23 1.29 12.97
C ILE A 91 -0.90 1.56 11.96
N MET A 92 -1.58 2.71 12.06
CA MET A 92 -2.71 3.03 11.18
C MET A 92 -2.29 3.44 9.76
N ALA A 93 -1.15 4.13 9.62
CA ALA A 93 -0.68 4.65 8.33
C ALA A 93 -0.59 3.62 7.19
N PRO A 94 0.05 2.45 7.39
CA PRO A 94 0.14 1.42 6.35
C PRO A 94 -1.23 0.95 5.86
N ALA A 95 -2.22 0.85 6.74
CA ALA A 95 -3.56 0.34 6.38
C ALA A 95 -4.30 1.26 5.39
N PHE A 96 -4.11 2.58 5.49
CA PHE A 96 -4.63 3.49 4.48
C PHE A 96 -3.90 3.36 3.14
N THR A 97 -2.60 3.12 3.19
CA THR A 97 -1.80 2.88 1.98
C THR A 97 -2.19 1.55 1.31
N THR A 98 -2.41 0.48 2.07
CA THR A 98 -2.88 -0.82 1.54
C THR A 98 -4.29 -0.71 0.96
N ALA A 99 -5.20 0.04 1.58
CA ALA A 99 -6.52 0.32 1.00
C ALA A 99 -6.42 0.97 -0.40
N GLY A 100 -5.47 1.89 -0.58
CA GLY A 100 -5.14 2.47 -1.89
C GLY A 100 -4.64 1.40 -2.87
N ILE A 101 -3.69 0.56 -2.46
CA ILE A 101 -3.13 -0.55 -3.26
C ILE A 101 -4.24 -1.51 -3.71
N TYR A 102 -5.18 -1.88 -2.85
CA TYR A 102 -6.32 -2.74 -3.18
C TYR A 102 -7.18 -2.12 -4.29
N GLY A 103 -7.42 -0.81 -4.23
CA GLY A 103 -8.16 -0.11 -5.28
C GLY A 103 -7.39 0.01 -6.59
N VAL A 104 -6.07 0.21 -6.53
CA VAL A 104 -5.24 0.18 -7.73
C VAL A 104 -5.30 -1.18 -8.41
N LEU A 105 -5.23 -2.29 -7.65
CA LEU A 105 -5.40 -3.63 -8.21
C LEU A 105 -6.79 -3.81 -8.85
N GLY A 106 -7.86 -3.37 -8.18
CA GLY A 106 -9.21 -3.44 -8.75
C GLY A 106 -9.34 -2.70 -10.09
N LEU A 107 -8.71 -1.52 -10.19
CA LEU A 107 -8.66 -0.74 -11.42
C LEU A 107 -7.76 -1.38 -12.48
N LEU A 108 -6.65 -2.00 -12.06
CA LEU A 108 -5.75 -2.75 -12.94
C LEU A 108 -6.48 -3.93 -13.58
N ILE A 109 -7.19 -4.74 -12.79
CA ILE A 109 -7.98 -5.89 -13.27
C ILE A 109 -9.02 -5.45 -14.31
N SER A 110 -9.66 -4.29 -14.08
CA SER A 110 -10.59 -3.71 -15.05
C SER A 110 -9.94 -3.36 -16.40
N ILE A 111 -8.61 -3.17 -16.44
CA ILE A 111 -7.84 -2.87 -17.65
C ILE A 111 -7.23 -4.13 -18.28
N VAL A 112 -6.73 -5.10 -17.50
CA VAL A 112 -6.13 -6.33 -18.07
C VAL A 112 -7.19 -7.36 -18.48
N GLY A 113 -8.32 -7.40 -17.76
CA GLY A 113 -9.40 -8.35 -17.99
C GLY A 113 -9.70 -9.16 -16.73
N GLN A 114 -10.99 -9.40 -16.48
CA GLN A 114 -11.45 -10.17 -15.33
C GLN A 114 -11.01 -11.64 -15.40
N ASP A 115 -10.75 -12.17 -16.60
CA ASP A 115 -10.28 -13.53 -16.84
C ASP A 115 -8.86 -13.81 -16.29
N LYS A 116 -8.11 -12.74 -15.95
CA LYS A 116 -6.78 -12.84 -15.36
C LYS A 116 -6.81 -12.92 -13.84
N SER A 117 -7.96 -12.71 -13.20
CA SER A 117 -8.08 -12.64 -11.75
C SER A 117 -9.12 -13.62 -11.19
N PRO A 118 -8.82 -14.33 -10.09
CA PRO A 118 -9.78 -15.23 -9.45
C PRO A 118 -10.91 -14.48 -8.73
N LEU A 119 -10.70 -13.20 -8.37
CA LEU A 119 -11.68 -12.39 -7.66
C LEU A 119 -12.04 -11.16 -8.48
N THR A 120 -13.25 -10.64 -8.29
CA THR A 120 -13.66 -9.37 -8.89
C THR A 120 -12.99 -8.19 -8.19
N PRO A 121 -12.77 -7.05 -8.89
CA PRO A 121 -12.25 -5.82 -8.30
C PRO A 121 -12.91 -5.41 -6.98
N ARG A 122 -14.23 -5.58 -6.90
CA ARG A 122 -15.02 -5.26 -5.72
C ARG A 122 -14.77 -6.24 -4.56
N GLN A 123 -14.56 -7.52 -4.86
CA GLN A 123 -14.25 -8.53 -3.84
C GLN A 123 -12.89 -8.26 -3.19
N TYR A 124 -11.86 -7.88 -3.94
CA TYR A 124 -10.57 -7.47 -3.35
C TYR A 124 -10.78 -6.34 -2.33
N LEU A 125 -11.45 -5.26 -2.74
CA LEU A 125 -11.69 -4.14 -1.85
C LEU A 125 -12.48 -4.55 -0.60
N ILE A 126 -13.60 -5.26 -0.74
CA ILE A 126 -14.44 -5.60 0.41
C ILE A 126 -13.73 -6.57 1.36
N ILE A 127 -13.15 -7.66 0.85
CA ILE A 127 -12.53 -8.70 1.69
C ILE A 127 -11.33 -8.13 2.44
N PHE A 128 -10.39 -7.52 1.73
CA PHE A 128 -9.15 -7.08 2.37
C PHE A 128 -9.36 -5.83 3.23
N MET A 129 -10.23 -4.88 2.86
CA MET A 129 -10.53 -3.74 3.74
C MET A 129 -11.30 -4.13 5.01
N THR A 130 -12.17 -5.14 4.94
CA THR A 130 -12.90 -5.60 6.15
C THR A 130 -11.96 -6.32 7.11
N VAL A 131 -11.05 -7.13 6.59
CA VAL A 131 -9.97 -7.73 7.37
C VAL A 131 -9.09 -6.64 8.02
N ASP A 132 -8.63 -5.66 7.24
CA ASP A 132 -7.80 -4.57 7.74
C ASP A 132 -8.56 -3.76 8.81
N PHE A 133 -9.85 -3.45 8.62
CA PHE A 133 -10.67 -2.75 9.61
C PHE A 133 -10.72 -3.48 10.97
N TRP A 134 -11.04 -4.78 10.97
CA TRP A 134 -11.10 -5.54 12.22
C TRP A 134 -9.73 -5.71 12.86
N SER A 135 -8.69 -5.88 12.06
CA SER A 135 -7.32 -5.95 12.56
C SER A 135 -6.87 -4.63 13.21
N LEU A 136 -7.22 -3.48 12.63
CA LEU A 136 -6.93 -2.16 13.18
C LEU A 136 -7.71 -1.92 14.47
N LEU A 137 -8.94 -2.42 14.57
CA LEU A 137 -9.73 -2.32 15.79
C LEU A 137 -9.06 -3.09 16.94
N LEU A 138 -8.58 -4.31 16.69
CA LEU A 138 -7.81 -5.09 17.67
C LEU A 138 -6.53 -4.34 18.08
N GLN A 139 -5.84 -3.72 17.13
CA GLN A 139 -4.64 -2.93 17.39
C GLN A 139 -4.93 -1.67 18.22
N ALA A 140 -6.01 -0.95 17.92
CA ALA A 140 -6.40 0.24 18.66
C ALA A 140 -6.79 -0.10 20.11
N VAL A 141 -7.60 -1.16 20.30
CA VAL A 141 -7.99 -1.62 21.63
C VAL A 141 -6.79 -2.17 22.39
N GLY A 142 -6.01 -3.05 21.77
CA GLY A 142 -4.83 -3.65 22.39
C GLY A 142 -3.77 -2.62 22.76
N GLY A 143 -3.48 -1.67 21.86
CA GLY A 143 -2.55 -0.57 22.08
C GLY A 143 -3.01 0.38 23.18
N GLY A 144 -4.31 0.72 23.22
CA GLY A 144 -4.89 1.54 24.29
C GLY A 144 -4.83 0.86 25.66
N VAL A 145 -5.16 -0.42 25.74
CA VAL A 145 -5.06 -1.21 26.98
C VAL A 145 -3.60 -1.37 27.43
N ALA A 146 -2.69 -1.66 26.49
CA ALA A 146 -1.26 -1.79 26.78
C ALA A 146 -0.66 -0.47 27.28
N GLY A 147 -0.98 0.66 26.63
CA GLY A 147 -0.49 1.99 27.02
C GLY A 147 -1.02 2.45 28.40
N ALA A 148 -2.30 2.19 28.68
CA ALA A 148 -2.88 2.46 30.00
C ALA A 148 -2.21 1.61 31.10
N ALA A 149 -2.01 0.31 30.84
CA ALA A 149 -1.34 -0.59 31.77
C ALA A 149 0.13 -0.19 32.01
N PHE A 150 0.85 0.18 30.94
CA PHE A 150 2.22 0.67 30.98
C PHE A 150 2.34 1.95 31.82
N SER A 151 1.44 2.91 31.60
CA SER A 151 1.36 4.15 32.39
C SER A 151 1.06 3.90 33.87
N ALA A 152 0.31 2.83 34.18
CA ALA A 152 -0.02 2.42 35.54
C ALA A 152 1.02 1.48 36.18
N HIS A 153 2.13 1.17 35.50
CA HIS A 153 3.12 0.18 35.93
C HIS A 153 2.52 -1.21 36.25
N THR A 154 1.48 -1.59 35.50
CA THR A 154 0.86 -2.92 35.56
C THR A 154 1.20 -3.73 34.31
N SER A 155 0.82 -5.01 34.28
CA SER A 155 1.16 -5.89 33.17
C SER A 155 0.52 -5.42 31.86
N TYR A 156 1.35 -4.98 30.91
CA TYR A 156 0.95 -4.51 29.58
C TYR A 156 0.78 -5.65 28.54
N TRP A 157 1.10 -6.89 28.93
CA TRP A 157 1.06 -8.07 28.05
C TRP A 157 -0.32 -8.39 27.47
N PRO A 158 -1.44 -8.35 28.24
CA PRO A 158 -2.76 -8.65 27.68
C PRO A 158 -3.15 -7.71 26.52
N GLY A 159 -2.89 -6.41 26.67
CA GLY A 159 -3.09 -5.44 25.60
C GLY A 159 -2.13 -5.66 24.43
N THR A 160 -0.86 -5.96 24.72
CA THR A 160 0.16 -6.20 23.70
C THR A 160 -0.17 -7.43 22.85
N TYR A 161 -0.60 -8.55 23.45
CA TYR A 161 -1.04 -9.72 22.70
C TYR A 161 -2.26 -9.44 21.83
N THR A 162 -3.21 -8.64 22.33
CA THR A 162 -4.38 -8.21 21.53
C THR A 162 -3.96 -7.38 20.32
N MET A 163 -3.00 -6.46 20.51
CA MET A 163 -2.45 -5.66 19.42
C MET A 163 -1.69 -6.52 18.39
N VAL A 164 -0.80 -7.41 18.85
CA VAL A 164 -0.04 -8.33 18.01
C VAL A 164 -0.95 -9.27 17.21
N ALA A 165 -2.04 -9.77 17.82
CA ALA A 165 -3.01 -10.60 17.12
C ALA A 165 -3.62 -9.86 15.91
N GLY A 166 -3.93 -8.57 16.07
CA GLY A 166 -4.37 -7.71 14.98
C GLY A 166 -3.29 -7.56 13.89
N ILE A 167 -2.04 -7.28 14.27
CA ILE A 167 -0.92 -7.13 13.31
C ILE A 167 -0.71 -8.41 12.50
N ILE A 168 -0.68 -9.57 13.15
CA ILE A 168 -0.49 -10.87 12.49
C ILE A 168 -1.67 -11.17 11.55
N TRP A 169 -2.90 -10.91 12.00
CA TRP A 169 -4.10 -11.07 11.18
C TRP A 169 -4.03 -10.22 9.90
N GLN A 170 -3.62 -8.96 10.04
CA GLN A 170 -3.41 -8.04 8.91
C GLN A 170 -2.26 -8.48 8.00
N LEU A 171 -1.16 -8.97 8.57
CA LEU A 171 0.01 -9.45 7.83
C LEU A 171 -0.34 -10.67 6.98
N VAL A 172 -1.03 -11.66 7.55
CA VAL A 172 -1.49 -12.85 6.81
C VAL A 172 -2.39 -12.44 5.64
N SER A 173 -3.32 -11.53 5.88
CA SER A 173 -4.17 -10.94 4.84
C SER A 173 -3.37 -10.27 3.72
N THR A 174 -2.36 -9.47 4.09
CA THR A 174 -1.48 -8.77 3.15
C THR A 174 -0.65 -9.74 2.32
N CYS A 175 -0.16 -10.83 2.92
CA CYS A 175 0.54 -11.90 2.21
C CYS A 175 -0.38 -12.58 1.20
N VAL A 176 -1.60 -12.95 1.58
CA VAL A 176 -2.59 -13.53 0.66
C VAL A 176 -2.91 -12.57 -0.47
N PHE A 177 -3.13 -11.29 -0.18
CA PHE A 177 -3.34 -10.26 -1.19
C PHE A 177 -2.17 -10.18 -2.18
N THR A 178 -0.94 -10.16 -1.66
CA THR A 178 0.28 -10.05 -2.48
C THR A 178 0.44 -11.25 -3.41
N THR A 179 0.20 -12.47 -2.92
CA THR A 179 0.20 -13.68 -3.76
C THR A 179 -0.86 -13.61 -4.87
N LEU A 180 -2.06 -13.10 -4.56
CA LEU A 180 -3.11 -12.91 -5.58
C LEU A 180 -2.75 -11.83 -6.60
N LEU A 181 -2.10 -10.73 -6.16
CA LEU A 181 -1.57 -9.70 -7.04
C LEU A 181 -0.53 -10.27 -8.00
N GLU A 182 0.44 -11.03 -7.48
CA GLU A 182 1.47 -11.72 -8.27
C GLU A 182 0.84 -12.68 -9.29
N TYR A 183 -0.17 -13.44 -8.87
CA TYR A 183 -0.93 -14.32 -9.76
C TYR A 183 -1.58 -13.55 -10.93
N VAL A 184 -2.22 -12.41 -10.65
CA VAL A 184 -2.81 -11.54 -11.68
C VAL A 184 -1.74 -10.99 -12.63
N ILE A 185 -0.61 -10.53 -12.08
CA ILE A 185 0.52 -10.00 -12.87
C ILE A 185 1.08 -11.09 -13.79
N TYR A 186 1.29 -12.31 -13.27
CA TYR A 186 1.77 -13.45 -14.05
C TYR A 186 0.83 -13.78 -15.21
N ARG A 187 -0.49 -13.84 -14.95
CA ARG A 187 -1.51 -14.12 -15.96
C ARG A 187 -1.66 -12.99 -16.99
N ALA A 188 -1.33 -11.76 -16.63
CA ALA A 188 -1.40 -10.58 -17.48
C ALA A 188 -0.05 -10.14 -18.07
N VAL A 189 1.01 -10.95 -17.92
CA VAL A 189 2.40 -10.54 -18.23
C VAL A 189 2.57 -10.03 -19.66
N TYR A 190 1.92 -10.67 -20.63
CA TYR A 190 1.98 -10.25 -22.03
C TYR A 190 1.43 -8.83 -22.24
N GLN A 191 0.26 -8.53 -21.67
CA GLN A 191 -0.36 -7.19 -21.75
C GLN A 191 0.46 -6.14 -21.01
N ILE A 192 1.06 -6.51 -19.88
CA ILE A 192 1.92 -5.64 -19.08
C ILE A 192 3.20 -5.30 -19.84
N MET A 193 3.80 -6.26 -20.54
CA MET A 193 5.02 -6.04 -21.32
C MET A 193 4.79 -5.12 -22.52
N GLN A 194 3.62 -5.18 -23.14
CA GLN A 194 3.27 -4.32 -24.28
C GLN A 194 2.95 -2.88 -23.87
N ASN A 195 2.49 -2.65 -22.63
CA ASN A 195 2.07 -1.34 -22.17
C ASN A 195 3.02 -0.78 -21.09
N PRO A 196 3.83 0.26 -21.40
CA PRO A 196 4.79 0.80 -20.45
C PRO A 196 4.15 1.40 -19.20
N ALA A 197 2.90 1.87 -19.27
CA ALA A 197 2.18 2.39 -18.11
C ALA A 197 1.77 1.26 -17.15
N LEU A 198 1.30 0.12 -17.70
CA LEU A 198 1.00 -1.07 -16.90
C LEU A 198 2.25 -1.58 -16.19
N ARG A 199 3.39 -1.64 -16.89
CA ARG A 199 4.67 -2.06 -16.31
C ARG A 199 5.07 -1.19 -15.11
N LYS A 200 4.96 0.15 -15.23
CA LYS A 200 5.26 1.08 -14.13
C LYS A 200 4.32 0.87 -12.93
N ILE A 201 3.02 0.70 -13.17
CA ILE A 201 2.04 0.44 -12.10
C ILE A 201 2.40 -0.85 -11.38
N THR A 202 2.60 -1.95 -12.12
CA THR A 202 2.87 -3.26 -11.52
C THR A 202 4.19 -3.24 -10.75
N SER A 203 5.24 -2.59 -11.26
CA SER A 203 6.49 -2.42 -10.53
C SER A 203 6.31 -1.63 -9.24
N SER A 204 5.54 -0.53 -9.26
CA SER A 204 5.25 0.25 -8.04
C SER A 204 4.46 -0.56 -7.00
N LEU A 205 3.49 -1.37 -7.45
CA LEU A 205 2.68 -2.21 -6.57
C LEU A 205 3.53 -3.31 -5.93
N MET A 206 4.40 -3.96 -6.72
CA MET A 206 5.29 -4.99 -6.19
C MET A 206 6.23 -4.43 -5.13
N ILE A 207 6.89 -3.29 -5.42
CA ILE A 207 7.77 -2.62 -4.44
C ILE A 207 6.99 -2.28 -3.17
N ALA A 208 5.81 -1.68 -3.31
CA ALA A 208 4.99 -1.30 -2.16
C ALA A 208 4.52 -2.50 -1.34
N CYS A 209 4.02 -3.57 -1.97
CA CYS A 209 3.57 -4.79 -1.30
C CYS A 209 4.71 -5.50 -0.56
N THR A 210 5.89 -5.62 -1.18
CA THR A 210 7.08 -6.20 -0.52
C THR A 210 7.45 -5.39 0.73
N CYS A 211 7.41 -4.06 0.65
CA CYS A 211 7.66 -3.20 1.80
C CYS A 211 6.61 -3.37 2.91
N MET A 212 5.33 -3.47 2.56
CA MET A 212 4.25 -3.70 3.54
C MET A 212 4.42 -5.02 4.30
N VAL A 213 4.78 -6.10 3.59
CA VAL A 213 5.03 -7.40 4.21
C VAL A 213 6.27 -7.34 5.11
N ALA A 214 7.37 -6.74 4.66
CA ALA A 214 8.59 -6.60 5.46
C ALA A 214 8.33 -5.82 6.76
N ARG A 215 7.61 -4.70 6.68
CA ARG A 215 7.18 -3.93 7.86
C ARG A 215 6.30 -4.76 8.79
N GLY A 216 5.31 -5.47 8.26
CA GLY A 216 4.38 -6.25 9.07
C GLY A 216 5.08 -7.37 9.85
N ILE A 217 6.09 -8.02 9.25
CA ILE A 217 6.95 -9.00 9.93
C ILE A 217 7.73 -8.32 11.06
N TYR A 218 8.40 -7.20 10.77
CA TYR A 218 9.15 -6.43 11.77
C TYR A 218 8.27 -6.04 12.96
N ARG A 219 7.08 -5.46 12.73
CA ARG A 219 6.18 -5.03 13.80
C ARG A 219 5.61 -6.18 14.61
N SER A 220 5.33 -7.32 13.97
CA SER A 220 4.94 -8.53 14.69
C SER A 220 6.04 -8.97 15.66
N MET A 221 7.28 -9.06 15.17
CA MET A 221 8.43 -9.47 15.99
C MET A 221 8.78 -8.46 17.09
N GLU A 222 8.75 -7.17 16.78
CA GLU A 222 9.06 -6.10 17.72
C GLU A 222 8.12 -6.15 18.93
N LEU A 223 6.81 -6.27 18.71
CA LEU A 223 5.82 -6.27 19.79
C LEU A 223 5.67 -7.63 20.48
N MET A 224 5.97 -8.73 19.79
CA MET A 224 6.07 -10.05 20.44
C MET A 224 7.21 -10.12 21.46
N ASN A 225 8.31 -9.41 21.21
CA ASN A 225 9.43 -9.31 22.15
C ASN A 225 9.15 -8.40 23.36
N GLY A 226 8.01 -7.71 23.37
CA GLY A 226 7.62 -6.78 24.43
C GLY A 226 8.29 -5.41 24.30
N TRP A 227 7.86 -4.49 25.16
CA TRP A 227 8.25 -3.07 25.12
C TRP A 227 9.65 -2.82 25.69
N GLU A 228 10.21 -3.84 26.36
CA GLU A 228 11.59 -3.87 26.86
C GLU A 228 12.49 -4.76 25.99
N GLY A 229 11.96 -5.33 24.90
CA GLY A 229 12.67 -6.25 24.02
C GLY A 229 13.78 -5.56 23.21
N TYR A 230 14.76 -6.35 22.76
CA TYR A 230 15.92 -5.85 22.00
C TYR A 230 15.52 -5.07 20.73
N LEU A 231 14.52 -5.57 19.98
CA LEU A 231 14.04 -4.91 18.75
C LEU A 231 13.39 -3.55 19.01
N PHE A 232 12.71 -3.39 20.15
CA PHE A 232 12.02 -2.16 20.50
C PHE A 232 13.00 -1.09 21.01
N THR A 233 13.99 -1.52 21.78
CA THR A 233 15.00 -0.66 22.44
C THR A 233 16.17 -0.24 21.53
N HIS A 234 16.28 -0.83 20.33
CA HIS A 234 17.32 -0.48 19.36
C HIS A 234 16.73 0.32 18.20
N GLU A 235 16.90 1.64 18.25
CA GLU A 235 16.35 2.61 17.29
C GLU A 235 16.63 2.29 15.81
N ILE A 236 17.81 1.73 15.50
CA ILE A 236 18.22 1.47 14.12
C ILE A 236 17.23 0.58 13.39
N TYR A 237 16.63 -0.41 14.07
CA TYR A 237 15.64 -1.29 13.44
C TYR A 237 14.35 -0.54 13.09
N ALA A 238 13.88 0.35 13.96
CA ALA A 238 12.71 1.19 13.65
C ALA A 238 13.00 2.17 12.50
N ILE A 239 14.22 2.69 12.40
CA ILE A 239 14.59 3.57 11.29
C ILE A 239 14.61 2.81 9.96
N ILE A 240 15.23 1.62 9.93
CA ILE A 240 15.42 0.89 8.67
C ILE A 240 14.17 0.11 8.29
N LEU A 241 13.63 -0.71 9.20
CA LEU A 241 12.58 -1.69 8.91
C LEU A 241 11.15 -1.12 9.01
N ASP A 242 11.00 0.09 9.56
CA ASP A 242 9.73 0.82 9.57
C ASP A 242 9.84 2.07 8.68
N ALA A 243 10.67 3.06 9.05
CA ALA A 243 10.73 4.35 8.36
C ALA A 243 11.13 4.24 6.88
N LEU A 244 12.30 3.64 6.62
CA LEU A 244 12.88 3.61 5.28
C LEU A 244 12.04 2.74 4.34
N VAL A 245 11.61 1.58 4.82
CA VAL A 245 10.74 0.66 4.07
C VAL A 245 9.44 1.34 3.65
N MET A 246 8.78 2.07 4.56
CA MET A 246 7.55 2.79 4.24
C MET A 246 7.75 4.02 3.38
N PHE A 247 8.88 4.72 3.56
CA PHE A 247 9.26 5.82 2.69
C PHE A 247 9.44 5.33 1.25
N ILE A 248 10.14 4.21 1.04
CA ILE A 248 10.33 3.61 -0.29
C ILE A 248 8.98 3.22 -0.91
N ALA A 249 8.10 2.57 -0.14
CA ALA A 249 6.77 2.18 -0.61
C ALA A 249 5.93 3.39 -1.07
N SER A 250 5.85 4.42 -0.21
CA SER A 250 5.05 5.61 -0.49
C SER A 250 5.66 6.47 -1.60
N LEU A 251 6.99 6.54 -1.69
CA LEU A 251 7.70 7.22 -2.77
C LEU A 251 7.47 6.54 -4.11
N ALA A 252 7.52 5.20 -4.17
CA ALA A 252 7.23 4.45 -5.39
C ALA A 252 5.82 4.75 -5.91
N LEU A 253 4.82 4.78 -5.01
CA LEU A 253 3.43 5.12 -5.34
C LEU A 253 3.26 6.60 -5.73
N ALA A 254 4.04 7.50 -5.15
CA ALA A 254 4.01 8.92 -5.49
C ALA A 254 4.64 9.20 -6.87
N VAL A 255 5.80 8.59 -7.16
CA VAL A 255 6.52 8.78 -8.45
C VAL A 255 5.74 8.13 -9.59
N TRP A 256 5.33 6.88 -9.42
CA TRP A 256 4.52 6.15 -10.39
C TRP A 256 3.04 6.24 -10.04
N ASN A 257 2.51 7.47 -10.01
CA ASN A 257 1.13 7.73 -9.61
C ASN A 257 0.15 6.79 -10.34
N PRO A 258 -0.47 5.86 -9.60
CA PRO A 258 -1.35 4.86 -10.20
C PRO A 258 -2.55 5.48 -10.91
N ALA A 259 -3.10 6.60 -10.40
CA ALA A 259 -4.27 7.23 -11.01
C ALA A 259 -3.99 7.75 -12.44
N VAL A 260 -2.80 8.29 -12.67
CA VAL A 260 -2.38 8.79 -13.98
C VAL A 260 -2.09 7.64 -14.92
N LEU A 261 -1.28 6.70 -14.46
CA LEU A 261 -0.84 5.56 -15.27
C LEU A 261 -2.02 4.65 -15.63
N LEU A 262 -3.03 4.51 -14.76
CA LEU A 262 -4.24 3.74 -15.06
C LEU A 262 -5.06 4.40 -16.17
N LYS A 263 -5.13 5.75 -16.19
CA LYS A 263 -5.80 6.50 -17.26
C LYS A 263 -5.06 6.36 -18.59
N GLU A 264 -3.73 6.42 -18.56
CA GLU A 264 -2.86 6.22 -19.73
C GLU A 264 -3.01 4.79 -20.28
N ALA A 265 -2.94 3.77 -19.41
CA ALA A 265 -3.10 2.38 -19.80
C ALA A 265 -4.48 2.11 -20.45
N ARG A 266 -5.55 2.70 -19.89
CA ARG A 266 -6.90 2.59 -20.44
C ARG A 266 -7.00 3.24 -21.83
N ARG A 267 -6.31 4.36 -22.06
CA ARG A 267 -6.24 5.03 -23.37
C ARG A 267 -5.51 4.16 -24.41
N HIS A 268 -4.33 3.63 -24.07
CA HIS A 268 -3.58 2.73 -24.96
C HIS A 268 -4.42 1.52 -25.40
N ARG A 269 -5.11 0.86 -24.47
CA ARG A 269 -5.99 -0.27 -24.78
C ARG A 269 -7.14 0.12 -25.71
N SER A 270 -7.74 1.30 -25.50
CA SER A 270 -8.82 1.77 -26.39
C SER A 270 -8.32 2.03 -27.82
N THR A 271 -7.11 2.56 -27.99
CA THR A 271 -6.51 2.79 -29.31
C THR A 271 -6.21 1.47 -30.02
N GLU A 272 -5.67 0.49 -29.30
CA GLU A 272 -5.39 -0.85 -29.84
C GLU A 272 -6.67 -1.55 -30.31
N LEU A 273 -7.76 -1.51 -29.52
CA LEU A 273 -9.06 -2.08 -29.91
C LEU A 273 -9.66 -1.42 -31.16
N VAL A 274 -9.48 -0.11 -31.32
CA VAL A 274 -9.94 0.61 -32.53
C VAL A 274 -9.12 0.20 -33.75
N GLN A 275 -7.81 0.02 -33.61
CA GLN A 275 -6.94 -0.44 -34.69
C GLN A 275 -7.29 -1.86 -35.15
N LEU A 276 -7.53 -2.78 -34.20
CA LEU A 276 -7.93 -4.16 -34.49
C LEU A 276 -9.27 -4.22 -35.26
N ARG A 277 -10.30 -3.50 -34.78
CA ARG A 277 -11.60 -3.41 -35.47
C ARG A 277 -11.51 -2.79 -36.86
N GLY A 278 -10.63 -1.79 -37.03
CA GLY A 278 -10.36 -1.17 -38.31
C GLY A 278 -9.71 -2.12 -39.31
N GLY A 279 -8.75 -2.94 -38.85
CA GLY A 279 -8.10 -3.99 -39.64
C GLY A 279 -9.08 -5.07 -40.08
N GLU A 280 -9.88 -5.61 -39.15
CA GLU A 280 -10.91 -6.62 -39.47
C GLU A 280 -11.92 -6.10 -40.52
N SER A 281 -12.32 -4.83 -40.44
CA SER A 281 -13.22 -4.22 -41.41
C SER A 281 -12.58 -4.05 -42.80
N GLN A 282 -11.27 -3.82 -42.86
CA GLN A 282 -10.54 -3.74 -44.14
C GLN A 282 -10.33 -5.11 -44.76
N ASP A 283 -10.00 -6.12 -43.96
CA ASP A 283 -9.83 -7.50 -44.43
C ASP A 283 -11.17 -8.12 -44.85
N ALA A 284 -12.26 -7.83 -44.13
CA ALA A 284 -13.61 -8.23 -44.56
C ALA A 284 -14.00 -7.60 -45.91
N LYS A 285 -13.65 -6.33 -46.15
CA LYS A 285 -13.87 -5.67 -47.45
C LYS A 285 -13.01 -6.27 -48.57
N LYS A 286 -11.76 -6.62 -48.30
CA LYS A 286 -10.90 -7.31 -49.29
C LYS A 286 -11.38 -8.72 -49.60
N GLY A 287 -11.80 -9.48 -48.59
CA GLY A 287 -12.40 -10.81 -48.77
C GLY A 287 -13.68 -10.78 -49.61
N HIS A 288 -14.53 -9.75 -49.42
CA HIS A 288 -15.72 -9.56 -50.25
C HIS A 288 -15.41 -9.17 -51.70
N HIS A 289 -14.34 -8.42 -51.95
CA HIS A 289 -13.91 -8.10 -53.32
C HIS A 289 -13.28 -9.28 -54.05
N GLN A 290 -12.72 -10.25 -53.33
CA GLN A 290 -12.06 -11.42 -53.91
C GLN A 290 -13.03 -12.57 -54.22
N TYR A 291 -14.24 -12.55 -53.66
CA TYR A 291 -15.33 -13.46 -54.01
C TYR A 291 -16.30 -12.78 -55.00
N GLN A 292 -15.91 -12.69 -56.27
CA GLN A 292 -16.88 -12.55 -57.36
C GLN A 292 -17.27 -13.97 -57.79
N PRO A 293 -18.54 -14.40 -57.63
CA PRO A 293 -18.98 -15.67 -58.17
C PRO A 293 -18.79 -15.63 -59.69
N VAL A 294 -18.08 -16.62 -60.22
CA VAL A 294 -17.99 -16.85 -61.66
C VAL A 294 -19.41 -17.05 -62.16
N HIS A 295 -19.91 -16.11 -62.97
CA HIS A 295 -21.17 -16.30 -63.68
C HIS A 295 -21.00 -17.51 -64.61
N GLU A 296 -21.65 -18.62 -64.29
CA GLU A 296 -21.86 -19.71 -65.25
C GLU A 296 -22.79 -19.19 -66.36
N ASP A 297 -22.25 -19.06 -67.57
CA ASP A 297 -23.02 -18.77 -68.78
C ASP A 297 -23.98 -19.93 -69.10
N PRO A 298 -25.30 -19.70 -69.24
CA PRO A 298 -26.27 -20.79 -69.44
C PRO A 298 -26.27 -21.44 -70.84
N ASN A 299 -25.25 -21.24 -71.70
CA ASN A 299 -25.39 -21.49 -73.14
C ASN A 299 -24.34 -22.40 -73.82
N SER A 300 -23.62 -23.25 -73.10
CA SER A 300 -22.65 -24.19 -73.72
C SER A 300 -23.18 -25.63 -73.86
N GLY A 301 -24.42 -25.80 -74.32
CA GLY A 301 -25.09 -27.11 -74.33
C GLY A 301 -25.87 -27.43 -75.60
N LEU A 302 -25.46 -26.97 -76.78
CA LEU A 302 -26.02 -27.41 -78.07
C LEU A 302 -24.97 -27.24 -79.17
N MET A 303 -24.21 -28.30 -79.46
CA MET A 303 -23.67 -28.68 -80.77
C MET A 303 -22.63 -29.80 -80.60
N GLY A 304 -22.88 -30.96 -81.23
CA GLY A 304 -21.92 -32.07 -81.37
C GLY A 304 -22.50 -33.41 -81.03
#